data_AF-V4JQU4-F1
#
_entry.id   AF-V4JQU4-F1
#
_cell.length_a   1.000
_cell.length_b   1.000
_cell.length_c   1.000
_cell.angle_alpha   90.00
_cell.angle_beta   90.00
_cell.angle_gamma   90.00
#
_symmetry.space_group_name_H-M   'P 1'
#
loop_
_entity.id
_entity.type
_entity.pdbx_description
1 polymer ?
#
loop_
_entity_poly.entity_id
_entity_poly.type
_entity_poly.pdbx_seq_one_letter_code
_entity_poly.pdbx_strand_id
1 'polypeptide(L)'
;MGFIFTPSEDFRVTALGFFDYLQDGLGETHELGIFDDSGSLLVSAFLPSGTTSPLDDSFRYVDITPIVLNAGEDYTAAAFFGTQADVVAYLDVGDLTVNPSVGLSAVPARYIYPSGTELTLPTETSGLISEFFFGPNFKLEPVQDAPIPPTPLLLAAGVALFWRSRRNKRGVGLKLICSVKKYIRPTSAPARRLGAALAIARAAPRRGLRLTLGTDSPSRTHG
;
A
#
# COMPACT_ATOMS: atom_id res chain seq x y z
N MET A 1 -6.35 5.30 28.38
CA MET A 1 -7.08 6.31 27.57
C MET A 1 -6.46 6.36 26.19
N GLY A 2 -7.12 6.96 25.20
CA GLY A 2 -6.62 7.01 23.83
C GLY A 2 -7.54 7.74 22.88
N PHE A 3 -7.25 7.63 21.59
CA PHE A 3 -8.09 8.18 20.54
C PHE A 3 -8.04 7.33 19.27
N ILE A 4 -9.13 7.38 18.50
CA ILE A 4 -9.21 6.78 17.17
C ILE A 4 -8.77 7.80 16.12
N PHE A 5 -7.97 7.31 15.16
CA PHE A 5 -7.54 8.05 13.99
C PHE A 5 -7.53 7.15 12.75
N THR A 6 -7.61 7.78 11.58
CA THR A 6 -7.60 7.14 10.26
C THR A 6 -6.53 7.81 9.41
N PRO A 7 -5.45 7.11 9.00
CA PRO A 7 -4.48 7.64 8.06
C PRO A 7 -5.13 8.02 6.73
N SER A 8 -4.79 9.18 6.16
CA SER A 8 -5.22 9.57 4.81
C SER A 8 -4.25 9.13 3.72
N GLU A 9 -3.07 8.67 4.11
CA GLU A 9 -2.03 8.05 3.29
C GLU A 9 -1.24 7.03 4.14
N ASP A 10 -0.52 6.13 3.49
CA ASP A 10 0.34 5.17 4.20
C ASP A 10 1.52 5.91 4.84
N PHE A 11 1.76 5.67 6.14
CA PHE A 11 2.92 6.21 6.83
C PHE A 11 3.51 5.20 7.82
N ARG A 12 4.77 5.44 8.21
CA ARG A 12 5.47 4.67 9.23
C ARG A 12 5.37 5.39 10.56
N VAL A 13 4.97 4.70 11.61
CA VAL A 13 5.11 5.21 12.98
C VAL A 13 6.48 4.80 13.51
N THR A 14 7.26 5.76 14.01
CA THR A 14 8.66 5.54 14.44
C THR A 14 8.87 5.71 15.93
N ALA A 15 8.01 6.47 16.61
CA ALA A 15 8.06 6.66 18.05
C ALA A 15 6.65 6.78 18.62
N LEU A 16 6.50 6.38 19.87
CA LEU A 16 5.30 6.63 20.68
C LEU A 16 5.65 7.71 21.71
N GLY A 17 4.67 8.55 22.04
CA GLY A 17 4.88 9.63 22.98
C GLY A 17 3.73 9.85 23.94
N PHE A 18 4.02 10.65 24.96
CA PHE A 18 3.08 11.02 25.99
C PHE A 18 3.21 12.50 26.33
N PHE A 19 2.08 13.16 26.61
CA PHE A 19 2.03 14.58 26.93
C PHE A 19 2.74 14.88 28.26
N ASP A 20 3.69 15.81 28.23
CA ASP A 20 4.44 16.29 29.39
C ASP A 20 3.97 17.71 29.74
N TYR A 21 2.99 17.78 30.63
CA TYR A 21 2.45 19.05 31.12
C TYR A 21 3.56 19.85 31.84
N LEU A 22 3.72 21.13 31.50
CA LEU A 22 4.84 21.99 31.96
C LEU A 22 6.23 21.57 31.50
N GLN A 23 6.36 20.45 30.78
CA GLN A 23 7.61 20.00 30.16
C GLN A 23 8.73 19.69 31.18
N ASP A 24 8.37 19.41 32.43
CA ASP A 24 9.30 19.18 33.54
C ASP A 24 9.52 17.69 33.85
N GLY A 25 8.87 16.80 33.09
CA GLY A 25 9.06 15.36 33.15
C GLY A 25 7.81 14.62 33.58
N LEU A 26 7.76 13.34 33.22
CA LEU A 26 6.62 12.50 33.56
C LEU A 26 6.70 12.05 35.03
N GLY A 27 5.59 12.15 35.75
CA GLY A 27 5.46 11.68 37.12
C GLY A 27 5.49 10.16 37.24
N GLU A 28 5.14 9.44 36.17
CA GLU A 28 5.17 7.98 36.13
C GLU A 28 5.62 7.41 34.78
N THR A 29 5.84 6.10 34.75
CA THR A 29 6.08 5.36 33.51
C THR A 29 4.74 5.09 32.84
N HIS A 30 4.66 5.36 31.53
CA HIS A 30 3.47 5.12 30.72
C HIS A 30 3.70 3.95 29.76
N GLU A 31 2.76 3.02 29.70
CA GLU A 31 2.73 2.01 28.63
C GLU A 31 1.88 2.56 27.48
N LEU A 32 2.49 2.67 26.31
CA LEU A 32 1.89 3.26 25.11
C LEU A 32 1.71 2.18 24.05
N GLY A 33 0.71 2.32 23.18
CA GLY A 33 0.57 1.41 22.05
C GLY A 33 -0.44 1.85 21.01
N ILE A 34 -0.41 1.14 19.88
CA ILE A 34 -1.35 1.31 18.76
C ILE A 34 -2.04 -0.02 18.51
N PHE A 35 -3.37 0.01 18.46
CA PHE A 35 -4.23 -1.11 18.13
C PHE A 35 -4.83 -0.93 16.73
N ASP A 36 -5.06 -2.03 16.03
CA ASP A 36 -5.96 -2.04 14.85
C ASP A 36 -7.44 -2.08 15.27
N ASP A 37 -8.34 -1.89 14.30
CA ASP A 37 -9.79 -1.92 14.51
C ASP A 37 -10.31 -3.29 15.00
N SER A 38 -9.56 -4.37 14.78
CA SER A 38 -9.89 -5.69 15.33
C SER A 38 -9.52 -5.85 16.82
N GLY A 39 -8.83 -4.84 17.38
CA GLY A 39 -8.33 -4.82 18.74
C GLY A 39 -7.00 -5.53 18.95
N SER A 40 -6.28 -5.86 17.88
CA SER A 40 -4.93 -6.41 17.96
C SER A 40 -3.93 -5.31 18.27
N LEU A 41 -3.05 -5.55 19.25
CA LEU A 41 -1.94 -4.65 19.57
C LEU A 41 -0.85 -4.77 18.49
N LEU A 42 -0.65 -3.72 17.70
CA LEU A 42 0.34 -3.69 16.62
C LEU A 42 1.74 -3.35 17.13
N VAL A 43 1.82 -2.44 18.10
CA VAL A 43 3.07 -2.03 18.73
C VAL A 43 2.80 -1.46 20.12
N SER A 44 3.76 -1.65 21.03
CA SER A 44 3.79 -0.99 22.33
C SER A 44 5.20 -0.61 22.77
N ALA A 45 5.29 0.33 23.70
CA ALA A 45 6.53 0.72 24.35
C ALA A 45 6.27 1.29 25.74
N PHE A 46 7.27 1.18 26.62
CA PHE A 46 7.29 1.87 27.90
C PHE A 46 8.05 3.18 27.77
N LEU A 47 7.37 4.29 28.07
CA LEU A 47 7.98 5.60 28.19
C LEU A 47 8.33 5.85 29.66
N PRO A 48 9.62 5.95 30.04
CA PRO A 48 10.02 6.09 31.43
C PRO A 48 9.63 7.44 32.03
N SER A 49 9.48 7.47 33.36
CA SER A 49 9.27 8.70 34.12
C SER A 49 10.48 9.66 34.09
N GLY A 50 10.24 10.90 34.50
CA GLY A 50 11.22 11.97 34.57
C GLY A 50 11.52 12.58 33.20
N THR A 51 12.76 13.05 33.03
CA THR A 51 13.15 13.91 31.89
C THR A 51 14.07 13.26 30.87
N THR A 52 14.30 11.94 30.99
CA THR A 52 15.29 11.24 30.18
C THR A 52 14.85 11.06 28.71
N SER A 53 13.56 10.84 28.48
CA SER A 53 12.99 10.73 27.14
C SER A 53 13.00 12.08 26.41
N PRO A 54 13.38 12.13 25.12
CA PRO A 54 13.41 13.37 24.34
C PRO A 54 12.08 14.10 24.34
N LEU A 55 12.12 15.41 24.57
CA LEU A 55 10.97 16.31 24.52
C LEU A 55 10.87 16.96 23.13
N ASP A 56 9.67 16.93 22.55
CA ASP A 56 9.34 17.57 21.28
C ASP A 56 7.87 18.03 21.32
N ASP A 57 7.63 19.32 21.06
CA ASP A 57 6.31 19.96 21.10
C ASP A 57 5.40 19.60 22.30
N SER A 58 5.96 19.62 23.52
CA SER A 58 5.28 19.24 24.78
C SER A 58 4.98 17.75 24.97
N PHE A 59 5.53 16.88 24.13
CA PHE A 59 5.44 15.42 24.29
C PHE A 59 6.82 14.83 24.50
N ARG A 60 6.90 13.80 25.34
CA ARG A 60 8.09 12.95 25.44
C ARG A 60 7.93 11.71 24.61
N TYR A 61 8.99 11.26 23.96
CA TYR A 61 8.95 10.15 23.02
C TYR A 61 9.91 9.02 23.38
N VAL A 62 9.51 7.81 23.00
CA VAL A 62 10.34 6.59 22.99
C VAL A 62 10.28 5.98 21.60
N ASP A 63 11.45 5.63 21.07
CA ASP A 63 11.56 4.99 19.76
C ASP A 63 10.99 3.58 19.78
N ILE A 64 10.38 3.18 18.67
CA ILE A 64 9.87 1.83 18.44
C ILE A 64 10.50 1.23 17.18
N THR A 65 10.39 -0.09 17.03
CA THR A 65 10.58 -0.68 15.70
C THR A 65 9.48 -0.15 14.80
N PRO A 66 9.80 0.54 13.68
CA PRO A 66 8.76 1.22 12.92
C PRO A 66 7.73 0.26 12.33
N ILE A 67 6.45 0.63 12.42
CA ILE A 67 5.32 -0.09 11.80
C ILE A 67 4.70 0.75 10.71
N VAL A 68 4.14 0.13 9.68
CA VAL A 68 3.38 0.81 8.62
C VAL A 68 1.90 0.79 9.02
N LEU A 69 1.25 1.94 8.99
CA LEU A 69 -0.20 2.07 9.07
C LEU A 69 -0.72 2.44 7.67
N ASN A 70 -1.78 1.77 7.25
CA ASN A 70 -2.31 1.92 5.89
C ASN A 70 -3.40 2.99 5.86
N ALA A 71 -3.49 3.68 4.73
CA ALA A 71 -4.53 4.66 4.46
C ALA A 71 -5.94 4.04 4.55
N GLY A 72 -6.86 4.75 5.18
CA GLY A 72 -8.28 4.39 5.23
C GLY A 72 -8.65 3.32 6.26
N GLU A 73 -7.69 2.79 7.02
CA GLU A 73 -7.94 1.87 8.13
C GLU A 73 -8.01 2.63 9.46
N ASP A 74 -8.88 2.21 10.36
CA ASP A 74 -8.99 2.82 11.68
C ASP A 74 -8.01 2.19 12.67
N TYR A 75 -7.36 3.04 13.45
CA TYR A 75 -6.41 2.64 14.49
C TYR A 75 -6.71 3.39 15.79
N THR A 76 -6.32 2.78 16.91
CA THR A 76 -6.43 3.41 18.23
C THR A 76 -5.04 3.61 18.84
N ALA A 77 -4.65 4.87 19.06
CA ALA A 77 -3.48 5.20 19.87
C ALA A 77 -3.89 5.29 21.34
N ALA A 78 -3.20 4.58 22.22
CA ALA A 78 -3.58 4.45 23.62
C ALA A 78 -2.38 4.56 24.57
N ALA A 79 -2.67 5.02 25.79
CA ALA A 79 -1.77 5.05 26.93
C ALA A 79 -2.45 4.44 28.15
N PHE A 80 -1.69 3.66 28.91
CA PHE A 80 -2.03 3.18 30.23
C PHE A 80 -1.36 4.03 31.31
N PHE A 81 -2.14 4.36 32.34
CA PHE A 81 -1.79 5.21 33.46
C PHE A 81 -1.91 4.38 34.72
N GLY A 82 -0.79 4.11 35.39
CA GLY A 82 -0.80 3.25 36.58
C GLY A 82 -1.34 3.96 37.82
N THR A 83 -0.91 5.21 38.03
CA THR A 83 -1.11 5.96 39.26
C THR A 83 -1.81 7.31 39.05
N GLN A 84 -2.01 7.73 37.79
CA GLN A 84 -2.60 9.03 37.41
C GLN A 84 -1.78 10.21 37.96
N ALA A 85 -0.46 10.06 37.97
CA ALA A 85 0.46 11.11 38.43
C ALA A 85 0.57 12.27 37.42
N ASP A 86 0.25 12.01 36.15
CA ASP A 86 0.37 12.97 35.05
C ASP A 86 -1.00 13.48 34.57
N VAL A 87 -1.03 14.77 34.20
CA VAL A 87 -2.22 15.42 33.65
C VAL A 87 -2.31 15.17 32.15
N VAL A 88 -3.50 14.85 31.65
CA VAL A 88 -3.80 14.82 30.21
C VAL A 88 -4.35 16.15 29.74
N ALA A 89 -4.01 16.56 28.51
CA ALA A 89 -4.65 17.73 27.91
C ALA A 89 -6.09 17.39 27.52
N TYR A 90 -7.01 18.33 27.81
CA TYR A 90 -8.41 18.27 27.44
C TYR A 90 -8.68 19.42 26.48
N LEU A 91 -9.02 19.08 25.23
CA LEU A 91 -9.16 20.04 24.13
C LEU A 91 -10.32 19.64 23.22
N ASP A 92 -10.93 20.64 22.58
CA ASP A 92 -11.86 20.43 21.48
C ASP A 92 -11.09 20.07 20.20
N VAL A 93 -11.61 19.13 19.40
CA VAL A 93 -10.98 18.71 18.12
C VAL A 93 -10.66 19.90 17.19
N GLY A 94 -11.50 20.93 17.21
CA GLY A 94 -11.33 22.11 16.37
C GLY A 94 -10.11 22.98 16.71
N ASP A 95 -9.59 22.87 17.93
CA ASP A 95 -8.43 23.63 18.40
C ASP A 95 -7.10 22.88 18.20
N LEU A 96 -7.16 21.65 17.67
CA LEU A 96 -6.00 20.81 17.46
C LEU A 96 -5.31 21.12 16.14
N THR A 97 -4.00 21.32 16.22
CA THR A 97 -3.15 21.20 15.03
C THR A 97 -2.74 19.74 14.89
N VAL A 98 -3.28 19.07 13.88
CA VAL A 98 -3.01 17.66 13.60
C VAL A 98 -2.25 17.56 12.28
N ASN A 99 -1.37 16.57 12.16
CA ASN A 99 -0.75 16.26 10.89
C ASN A 99 -1.85 15.96 9.84
N PRO A 100 -1.82 16.56 8.64
CA PRO A 100 -2.87 16.36 7.62
C PRO A 100 -2.99 14.91 7.12
N SER A 101 -1.95 14.10 7.31
CA SER A 101 -1.94 12.66 7.01
C SER A 101 -2.73 11.84 8.03
N VAL A 102 -3.18 12.45 9.14
CA VAL A 102 -3.94 11.82 10.23
C VAL A 102 -5.34 12.44 10.31
N GLY A 103 -6.35 11.68 9.89
CA GLY A 103 -7.75 12.04 10.09
C GLY A 103 -8.22 11.66 11.50
N LEU A 104 -8.92 12.56 12.18
CA LEU A 104 -9.55 12.28 13.47
C LEU A 104 -11.04 11.96 13.29
N SER A 105 -11.54 10.98 14.03
CA SER A 105 -12.98 10.71 14.10
C SER A 105 -13.72 11.87 14.78
N ALA A 106 -15.00 12.06 14.47
CA ALA A 106 -15.83 13.10 15.10
C ALA A 106 -16.06 12.87 16.62
N VAL A 107 -15.97 11.60 17.05
CA VAL A 107 -15.97 11.20 18.47
C VAL A 107 -14.75 10.31 18.70
N PRO A 108 -13.56 10.92 18.78
CA PRO A 108 -12.29 10.20 18.72
C PRO A 108 -11.85 9.67 20.08
N ALA A 109 -12.21 10.33 21.17
CA ALA A 109 -11.78 9.96 22.52
C ALA A 109 -12.21 8.53 22.90
N ARG A 110 -11.26 7.79 23.47
CA ARG A 110 -11.46 6.44 24.00
C ARG A 110 -10.91 6.32 25.42
N TYR A 111 -11.60 5.61 26.29
CA TYR A 111 -11.11 5.32 27.63
C TYR A 111 -11.58 3.95 28.15
N ILE A 112 -11.09 3.59 29.35
CA ILE A 112 -11.58 2.48 30.16
C ILE A 112 -11.65 3.00 31.59
N TYR A 113 -12.77 2.77 32.27
CA TYR A 113 -12.91 3.05 33.69
C TYR A 113 -13.81 1.98 34.36
N PRO A 114 -13.38 1.36 35.48
CA PRO A 114 -12.09 1.54 36.14
C PRO A 114 -10.92 1.00 35.30
N SER A 115 -9.71 1.53 35.49
CA SER A 115 -8.52 1.08 34.77
C SER A 115 -8.10 -0.34 35.18
N GLY A 116 -7.53 -1.09 34.23
CA GLY A 116 -6.84 -2.35 34.50
C GLY A 116 -5.43 -2.13 35.07
N THR A 117 -4.57 -3.14 34.92
CA THR A 117 -3.15 -3.10 35.35
C THR A 117 -2.16 -3.01 34.19
N GLU A 118 -2.67 -3.01 32.95
CA GLU A 118 -1.87 -3.06 31.72
C GLU A 118 -2.58 -2.32 30.59
N LEU A 119 -1.83 -2.02 29.53
CA LEU A 119 -2.40 -1.46 28.31
C LEU A 119 -3.38 -2.44 27.65
N THR A 120 -4.60 -1.96 27.45
CA THR A 120 -5.69 -2.68 26.79
C THR A 120 -6.40 -1.72 25.84
N LEU A 121 -7.04 -2.24 24.79
CA LEU A 121 -7.78 -1.41 23.85
C LEU A 121 -8.89 -0.65 24.58
N PRO A 122 -8.86 0.70 24.58
CA PRO A 122 -9.94 1.47 25.17
C PRO A 122 -11.16 1.50 24.23
N THR A 123 -12.30 1.02 24.72
CA THR A 123 -13.54 0.89 23.92
C THR A 123 -14.63 1.89 24.30
N GLU A 124 -14.58 2.46 25.51
CA GLU A 124 -15.59 3.42 25.97
C GLU A 124 -15.39 4.78 25.32
N THR A 125 -16.49 5.50 25.09
CA THR A 125 -16.50 6.88 24.59
C THR A 125 -17.17 7.79 25.60
N SER A 126 -16.73 9.05 25.72
CA SER A 126 -17.40 10.02 26.60
C SER A 126 -18.80 10.40 26.07
N GLY A 127 -19.09 10.08 24.80
CA GLY A 127 -20.33 10.45 24.12
C GLY A 127 -20.45 11.96 23.86
N LEU A 128 -19.49 12.74 24.32
CA LEU A 128 -19.39 14.17 24.08
C LEU A 128 -18.68 14.37 22.75
N ILE A 129 -19.41 14.99 21.82
CA ILE A 129 -18.85 15.43 20.53
C ILE A 129 -17.69 16.39 20.80
N SER A 130 -16.65 16.30 19.96
CA SER A 130 -15.43 17.13 19.98
C SER A 130 -14.48 17.03 21.17
N GLU A 131 -14.75 16.25 22.21
CA GLU A 131 -13.79 16.09 23.31
C GLU A 131 -12.62 15.15 22.97
N PHE A 132 -11.41 15.55 23.36
CA PHE A 132 -10.19 14.79 23.18
C PHE A 132 -9.39 14.71 24.49
N PHE A 133 -8.96 13.50 24.87
CA PHE A 133 -8.02 13.28 25.97
C PHE A 133 -6.62 13.04 25.40
N PHE A 134 -5.78 14.08 25.40
CA PHE A 134 -4.39 13.99 24.95
C PHE A 134 -3.49 13.51 26.09
N GLY A 135 -3.22 12.22 26.06
CA GLY A 135 -2.08 11.59 26.71
C GLY A 135 -1.14 11.02 25.64
N PRO A 136 -1.55 9.95 24.92
CA PRO A 136 -0.71 9.34 23.89
C PRO A 136 -0.53 10.23 22.65
N ASN A 137 0.61 10.08 21.98
CA ASN A 137 0.94 10.67 20.68
C ASN A 137 1.92 9.75 19.94
N PHE A 138 2.28 10.06 18.69
CA PHE A 138 3.25 9.30 17.92
C PHE A 138 3.97 10.14 16.86
N LYS A 139 5.16 9.71 16.44
CA LYS A 139 5.90 10.31 15.31
C LYS A 139 5.69 9.49 14.07
N LEU A 140 5.48 10.18 12.95
CA LEU A 140 5.29 9.56 11.65
C LEU A 140 6.36 9.99 10.65
N GLU A 141 6.66 9.09 9.72
CA GLU A 141 7.50 9.31 8.55
C GLU A 141 6.77 8.78 7.31
N PRO A 142 6.95 9.40 6.13
CA PRO A 142 6.39 8.86 4.90
C PRO A 142 6.93 7.46 4.61
N VAL A 143 6.10 6.59 4.05
CA VAL A 143 6.60 5.32 3.49
C VAL A 143 7.52 5.65 2.33
N GLN A 144 8.81 5.38 2.48
CA GLN A 144 9.75 5.52 1.39
C GLN A 144 9.57 4.33 0.44
N ASP A 145 9.11 4.62 -0.79
CA ASP A 145 9.24 3.67 -1.88
C ASP A 145 10.73 3.33 -2.03
N ALA A 146 11.06 2.04 -1.99
CA ALA A 146 12.41 1.61 -2.30
C ALA A 146 12.81 2.22 -3.65
N PRO A 147 14.04 2.75 -3.81
CA PRO A 147 14.48 3.29 -5.09
C PRO A 147 14.26 2.23 -6.16
N ILE A 148 13.30 2.46 -7.07
CA ILE A 148 13.06 1.54 -8.18
C ILE A 148 14.42 1.44 -8.90
N PRO A 149 15.07 0.26 -8.94
CA PRO A 149 16.31 0.14 -9.66
C PRO A 149 16.04 0.60 -11.09
N PRO A 150 16.85 1.51 -11.66
CA PRO A 150 16.54 2.16 -12.92
C PRO A 150 16.42 1.12 -14.04
N THR A 151 15.18 0.70 -14.28
CA THR A 151 14.79 -0.26 -15.30
C THR A 151 14.48 0.34 -16.69
N PRO A 152 14.61 1.66 -17.00
CA PRO A 152 14.52 2.08 -18.40
C PRO A 152 15.78 1.77 -19.22
N LEU A 153 16.92 1.43 -18.58
CA LEU A 153 18.20 1.17 -19.28
C LEU A 153 18.26 -0.21 -19.97
N LEU A 154 17.56 -1.22 -19.44
CA LEU A 154 17.54 -2.56 -20.06
C LEU A 154 16.68 -2.61 -21.33
N LEU A 155 15.61 -1.81 -21.42
CA LEU A 155 14.80 -1.73 -22.63
C LEU A 155 15.56 -1.01 -23.77
N ALA A 156 16.32 0.04 -23.43
CA ALA A 156 17.15 0.76 -24.40
C ALA A 156 18.29 -0.11 -24.97
N ALA A 157 18.95 -0.92 -24.13
CA ALA A 157 19.99 -1.85 -24.57
C ALA A 157 19.44 -2.97 -25.48
N GLY A 158 18.24 -3.48 -25.18
CA GLY A 158 17.57 -4.50 -26.00
C GLY A 158 17.20 -4.02 -27.41
N VAL A 159 16.67 -2.80 -27.52
CA VAL A 159 16.33 -2.20 -28.83
C VAL A 159 17.58 -1.92 -29.66
N ALA A 160 18.67 -1.42 -29.04
CA ALA A 160 19.93 -1.14 -29.73
C ALA A 160 20.58 -2.41 -30.31
N LEU A 161 20.57 -3.53 -29.57
CA LEU A 161 21.11 -4.81 -30.05
C LEU A 161 20.24 -5.44 -31.15
N PHE A 162 18.91 -5.32 -31.06
CA PHE A 162 17.99 -5.78 -32.11
C PHE A 162 18.15 -4.96 -33.40
N TRP A 163 18.38 -3.65 -33.29
CA TRP A 163 18.64 -2.78 -34.45
C TRP A 163 20.02 -3.04 -35.08
N ARG A 164 21.04 -3.31 -34.26
CA ARG A 164 22.40 -3.64 -34.74
C ARG A 164 22.44 -4.99 -35.44
N SER A 165 21.71 -6.00 -34.94
CA SER A 165 21.63 -7.32 -35.58
C SER A 165 20.89 -7.31 -36.93
N ARG A 166 19.89 -6.43 -37.10
CA ARG A 166 19.19 -6.24 -38.40
C ARG A 166 20.07 -5.57 -39.47
N ARG A 167 21.04 -4.73 -39.10
CA ARG A 167 21.94 -4.06 -40.05
C ARG A 167 23.00 -5.00 -40.63
N ASN A 168 23.47 -5.99 -39.85
CA ASN A 168 24.51 -6.91 -40.30
C ASN A 168 24.06 -7.99 -41.32
N LYS A 169 22.76 -8.19 -41.53
CA LYS A 169 22.26 -9.20 -42.50
C LYS A 169 22.09 -8.68 -43.94
N ARG A 170 22.46 -7.43 -44.25
CA ARG A 170 22.31 -6.83 -45.60
C ARG A 170 23.61 -6.74 -46.41
N GLY A 171 24.73 -7.30 -45.92
CA GLY A 171 26.06 -7.13 -46.52
C GLY A 171 26.71 -8.35 -47.18
N VAL A 172 26.10 -9.54 -47.15
CA VAL A 172 26.71 -10.73 -47.79
C VAL A 172 26.29 -10.79 -49.26
N GLY A 173 26.81 -9.83 -50.03
CA GLY A 173 26.85 -9.89 -51.49
C GLY A 173 27.92 -10.88 -51.93
N LEU A 174 27.48 -12.04 -52.41
CA LEU A 174 28.30 -13.06 -53.05
C LEU A 174 29.07 -12.45 -54.23
N LYS A 175 30.37 -12.19 -54.09
CA LYS A 175 31.28 -11.93 -55.21
C LYS A 175 31.99 -13.23 -55.58
N LEU A 176 31.48 -13.94 -56.59
CA LEU A 176 32.28 -14.90 -57.33
C LEU A 176 32.84 -14.19 -58.58
N ILE A 177 34.16 -14.00 -58.59
CA ILE A 177 34.94 -13.56 -59.75
C ILE A 177 35.52 -14.82 -60.37
N CYS A 178 35.12 -15.14 -61.61
CA CYS A 178 36.00 -15.82 -62.56
C CYS A 178 35.47 -15.61 -63.99
N SER A 179 36.29 -14.97 -64.81
CA SER A 179 36.09 -14.78 -66.24
C SER A 179 36.98 -15.79 -66.98
N VAL A 180 36.37 -16.67 -67.79
CA VAL A 180 37.08 -17.40 -68.84
C VAL A 180 36.26 -17.31 -70.12
N LYS A 181 36.98 -16.95 -71.18
CA LYS A 181 36.53 -16.64 -72.54
C LYS A 181 36.35 -17.94 -73.33
N LYS A 182 35.46 -17.88 -74.33
CA LYS A 182 35.41 -18.68 -75.58
C LYS A 182 34.62 -20.01 -75.61
N TYR A 183 33.53 -19.91 -76.39
CA TYR A 183 33.23 -20.64 -77.64
C TYR A 183 32.36 -21.91 -77.64
N ILE A 184 31.53 -21.95 -78.70
CA ILE A 184 30.77 -23.05 -79.32
C ILE A 184 29.30 -23.21 -78.86
N ARG A 185 28.36 -22.80 -79.73
CA ARG A 185 27.01 -23.41 -79.84
C ARG A 185 27.14 -24.69 -80.67
N PRO A 186 26.34 -25.74 -80.47
CA PRO A 186 25.02 -25.80 -81.14
C PRO A 186 23.91 -26.60 -80.41
N THR A 187 22.65 -26.37 -80.83
CA THR A 187 21.50 -27.32 -80.94
C THR A 187 21.03 -28.08 -79.67
N SER A 188 19.77 -28.29 -79.33
CA SER A 188 18.48 -28.32 -80.03
C SER A 188 17.34 -28.26 -78.99
N ALA A 189 16.14 -27.86 -79.41
CA ALA A 189 14.87 -27.86 -78.68
C ALA A 189 14.38 -29.29 -78.29
N PRO A 190 13.12 -29.54 -77.84
CA PRO A 190 12.13 -28.75 -77.07
C PRO A 190 11.51 -29.59 -75.90
N ALA A 191 10.37 -29.11 -75.36
CA ALA A 191 9.24 -29.89 -74.81
C ALA A 191 9.31 -30.25 -73.32
N ARG A 192 8.22 -30.26 -72.52
CA ARG A 192 6.84 -29.76 -72.55
C ARG A 192 6.23 -30.32 -71.25
N ARG A 193 5.15 -29.67 -70.76
CA ARG A 193 4.06 -30.26 -69.93
C ARG A 193 4.39 -30.60 -68.47
N LEU A 194 3.45 -30.69 -67.54
CA LEU A 194 2.05 -30.24 -67.32
C LEU A 194 1.61 -31.04 -66.08
N GLY A 195 0.74 -30.50 -65.23
CA GLY A 195 0.05 -31.26 -64.16
C GLY A 195 0.17 -30.55 -62.82
N ALA A 196 -0.81 -29.79 -62.29
CA ALA A 196 -2.25 -29.99 -62.13
C ALA A 196 -2.63 -31.08 -61.10
N ALA A 197 -3.16 -30.63 -59.95
CA ALA A 197 -4.21 -31.21 -59.11
C ALA A 197 -4.27 -30.32 -57.83
N LEU A 198 -5.27 -29.47 -57.56
CA LEU A 198 -6.73 -29.65 -57.46
C LEU A 198 -7.14 -30.74 -56.48
N ALA A 199 -7.52 -30.34 -55.26
CA ALA A 199 -8.52 -31.04 -54.46
C ALA A 199 -9.29 -30.03 -53.61
N ILE A 200 -10.59 -29.93 -53.93
CA ILE A 200 -11.65 -29.22 -53.24
C ILE A 200 -12.29 -30.20 -52.26
N ALA A 201 -12.64 -29.77 -51.05
CA ALA A 201 -13.76 -30.34 -50.32
C ALA A 201 -14.43 -29.26 -49.47
N ARG A 202 -15.76 -29.24 -49.56
CA ARG A 202 -16.73 -28.22 -49.15
C ARG A 202 -17.74 -28.92 -48.24
N ALA A 203 -18.23 -28.23 -47.20
CA ALA A 203 -19.64 -28.21 -46.73
C ALA A 203 -19.77 -28.05 -45.20
N ALA A 204 -20.47 -26.98 -44.80
CA ALA A 204 -21.14 -26.79 -43.50
C ALA A 204 -22.59 -27.32 -43.60
N PRO A 205 -23.59 -26.89 -42.79
CA PRO A 205 -23.70 -26.47 -41.38
C PRO A 205 -24.83 -27.24 -40.62
N ARG A 206 -25.12 -26.97 -39.34
CA ARG A 206 -26.49 -27.07 -38.78
C ARG A 206 -26.70 -26.33 -37.44
N ARG A 207 -27.88 -25.70 -37.35
CA ARG A 207 -28.48 -24.86 -36.30
C ARG A 207 -29.21 -25.68 -35.21
N GLY A 208 -29.50 -25.02 -34.08
CA GLY A 208 -30.53 -25.35 -33.07
C GLY A 208 -29.92 -25.24 -31.67
N LEU A 209 -30.50 -24.63 -30.63
CA LEU A 209 -31.90 -24.40 -30.28
C LEU A 209 -31.99 -23.27 -29.22
N ARG A 210 -33.15 -22.62 -29.13
CA ARG A 210 -33.60 -21.55 -28.21
C ARG A 210 -34.69 -22.13 -27.29
N LEU A 211 -34.84 -21.67 -26.04
CA LEU A 211 -36.06 -21.63 -25.17
C LEU A 211 -35.62 -21.04 -23.79
N THR A 212 -35.91 -19.81 -23.35
CA THR A 212 -37.12 -19.12 -22.82
C THR A 212 -37.67 -19.55 -21.44
N LEU A 213 -37.67 -18.54 -20.53
CA LEU A 213 -38.74 -18.04 -19.63
C LEU A 213 -39.20 -18.79 -18.36
N GLY A 214 -39.37 -17.98 -17.30
CA GLY A 214 -40.35 -18.12 -16.21
C GLY A 214 -39.72 -18.05 -14.81
N THR A 215 -40.26 -17.40 -13.77
CA THR A 215 -41.48 -16.60 -13.53
C THR A 215 -41.37 -16.01 -12.10
N ASP A 216 -42.17 -14.97 -11.84
CA ASP A 216 -42.45 -14.26 -10.57
C ASP A 216 -42.58 -15.10 -9.28
N SER A 217 -42.28 -14.51 -8.11
CA SER A 217 -43.25 -13.81 -7.22
C SER A 217 -42.76 -13.67 -5.75
N PRO A 218 -43.33 -12.73 -4.95
CA PRO A 218 -42.76 -12.24 -3.69
C PRO A 218 -43.44 -12.81 -2.43
N SER A 219 -42.73 -12.78 -1.29
CA SER A 219 -43.38 -12.76 0.04
C SER A 219 -42.39 -12.33 1.13
N ARG A 220 -42.71 -11.28 1.91
CA ARG A 220 -42.91 -11.37 3.37
C ARG A 220 -43.14 -10.00 4.01
N THR A 221 -44.35 -9.84 4.50
CA THR A 221 -44.74 -8.97 5.60
C THR A 221 -44.40 -9.64 6.95
N HIS A 222 -43.83 -8.88 7.87
CA HIS A 222 -43.88 -8.98 9.33
C HIS A 222 -43.37 -7.61 9.81
N GLY A 223 -43.93 -6.92 10.79
CA GLY A 223 -44.93 -7.17 11.82
C GLY A 223 -44.78 -5.99 12.79
#